data_AF-A0A3D2VI97-F1
#
_entry.id   AF-A0A3D2VI97-F1
#
_cell.length_a   1.000
_cell.length_b   1.000
_cell.length_c   1.000
_cell.angle_alpha   90.00
_cell.angle_beta   90.00
_cell.angle_gamma   90.00
#
_symmetry.space_group_name_H-M   'P 1'
#
loop_
_entity.id
_entity.type
_entity.pdbx_description
1 polymer ?
#
loop_
_entity_poly.entity_id
_entity_poly.type
_entity_poly.pdbx_seq_one_letter_code
_entity_poly.pdbx_strand_id
1 'polypeptide(L)'
;MDGVSDDLSVFIECLSDLMSGGKRLRPAFCYWGFRAAGGADCEEAIRAATALELLQACALVHDDVMDGSDTRRGLPAVHRRFAALHRGSQWLGSPEAFGLGAAILMGDLCLSWADELLMASGLPVDRLMAAKPIYDEMRTELMAGQYLDLLEQARGGGDIARAERVIRFKSAKYTIERPLHLGVALAGGDPALFTTFTNFGLPLGEAFQLRDDVLGVFGDPSETGKPAGDDLREGKRTVLIARAMEKATPADAARIHRHLGDPHLDADGVALLRSIISETGALEAVEARIDELVEASARAIDDLAEPARSVLDGLVIAATARAV
;
A
#
# COMPACT_ATOMS: atom_id res chain seq x y z
N MET A 1 24.31 11.37 2.18
CA MET A 1 24.05 12.74 1.69
C MET A 1 25.05 13.75 2.25
N ASP A 2 25.93 13.33 3.16
CA ASP A 2 26.89 14.17 3.90
C ASP A 2 27.88 14.91 3.01
N GLY A 3 28.11 14.43 1.78
CA GLY A 3 28.89 15.15 0.76
C GLY A 3 28.15 16.30 0.08
N VAL A 4 26.87 16.54 0.36
CA VAL A 4 26.04 17.60 -0.24
C VAL A 4 25.84 18.76 0.74
N SER A 5 25.24 18.52 1.92
CA SER A 5 25.09 19.50 3.00
C SER A 5 24.64 18.81 4.30
N ASP A 6 25.08 19.34 5.45
CA ASP A 6 24.61 18.94 6.79
C ASP A 6 23.12 19.26 7.00
N ASP A 7 22.55 20.19 6.23
CA ASP A 7 21.13 20.54 6.25
C ASP A 7 20.20 19.37 5.90
N LEU A 8 20.76 18.30 5.29
CA LEU A 8 20.02 17.09 4.92
C LEU A 8 19.87 16.09 6.07
N SER A 9 20.46 16.36 7.24
CA SER A 9 20.35 15.50 8.43
C SER A 9 18.89 15.23 8.81
N VAL A 10 18.09 16.28 9.00
CA VAL A 10 16.65 16.17 9.34
C VAL A 10 15.86 15.44 8.24
N PHE A 11 16.29 15.58 6.99
CA PHE A 11 15.67 14.90 5.85
C PHE A 11 15.91 13.39 5.88
N ILE A 12 17.14 12.98 6.15
CA ILE A 12 17.50 11.56 6.31
C ILE A 12 16.89 10.95 7.56
N GLU A 13 16.86 11.68 8.68
CA GLU A 13 16.20 11.23 9.91
C GLU A 13 14.71 10.99 9.68
N CYS A 14 14.02 11.92 9.01
CA CYS A 14 12.61 11.76 8.68
C CYS A 14 12.33 10.52 7.82
N LEU A 15 13.18 10.26 6.82
CA LEU A 15 13.05 9.05 6.01
C LEU A 15 13.37 7.79 6.84
N SER A 16 14.39 7.83 7.68
CA SER A 16 14.78 6.70 8.54
C SER A 16 13.65 6.33 9.51
N ASP A 17 13.00 7.32 10.11
CA ASP A 17 11.84 7.13 10.99
C ASP A 17 10.68 6.48 10.22
N LEU A 18 10.35 7.02 9.04
CA LEU A 18 9.30 6.46 8.17
C LEU A 18 9.62 4.99 7.84
N MET A 19 10.87 4.69 7.51
CA MET A 19 11.34 3.38 7.13
C MET A 19 11.58 2.43 8.31
N SER A 20 11.48 2.84 9.57
CA SER A 20 11.79 1.99 10.73
C SER A 20 10.72 0.91 11.02
N GLY A 21 9.46 1.17 10.66
CA GLY A 21 8.33 0.26 10.92
C GLY A 21 7.82 -0.55 9.70
N GLY A 22 6.73 -1.30 9.90
CA GLY A 22 6.01 -2.02 8.84
C GLY A 22 6.41 -3.49 8.68
N LYS A 23 5.49 -4.28 8.10
CA LYS A 23 5.57 -5.75 7.97
C LYS A 23 6.56 -6.26 6.90
N ARG A 24 7.11 -5.37 6.07
CA ARG A 24 8.05 -5.69 4.96
C ARG A 24 7.54 -6.76 3.98
N LEU A 25 6.22 -6.78 3.75
CA LEU A 25 5.57 -7.79 2.91
C LEU A 25 6.11 -7.78 1.48
N ARG A 26 6.34 -6.61 0.88
CA ARG A 26 6.80 -6.48 -0.51
C ARG A 26 8.18 -7.11 -0.72
N PRO A 27 9.22 -6.77 0.05
CA PRO A 27 10.49 -7.49 0.00
C PRO A 27 10.35 -8.99 0.28
N ALA A 28 9.50 -9.38 1.25
CA ALA A 28 9.31 -10.79 1.59
C ALA A 28 8.74 -11.58 0.41
N PHE A 29 7.70 -11.07 -0.25
CA PHE A 29 7.13 -11.68 -1.44
C PHE A 29 8.13 -11.73 -2.61
N CYS A 30 8.92 -10.67 -2.81
CA CYS A 30 9.98 -10.69 -3.82
C CYS A 30 11.04 -11.76 -3.55
N TYR A 31 11.57 -11.79 -2.33
CA TYR A 31 12.57 -12.76 -1.93
C TYR A 31 12.03 -14.20 -2.02
N TRP A 32 10.80 -14.46 -1.59
CA TRP A 32 10.23 -15.81 -1.66
C TRP A 32 9.81 -16.23 -3.07
N GLY A 33 9.44 -15.28 -3.95
CA GLY A 33 9.33 -15.54 -5.38
C GLY A 33 10.67 -15.97 -6.00
N PHE A 34 11.76 -15.31 -5.60
CA PHE A 34 13.13 -15.66 -6.01
C PHE A 34 13.57 -17.04 -5.50
N ARG A 35 13.32 -17.35 -4.21
CA ARG A 35 13.65 -18.66 -3.62
C ARG A 35 12.84 -19.80 -4.23
N ALA A 36 11.54 -19.60 -4.47
CA ALA A 36 10.67 -20.57 -5.13
C ALA A 36 11.12 -20.87 -6.58
N ALA A 37 11.71 -19.88 -7.25
CA ALA A 37 12.29 -20.01 -8.58
C ALA A 37 13.66 -20.70 -8.61
N GLY A 38 14.17 -21.20 -7.47
CA GLY A 38 15.45 -21.89 -7.37
C GLY A 38 16.65 -20.95 -7.13
N GLY A 39 16.39 -19.67 -6.83
CA GLY A 39 17.43 -18.73 -6.42
C GLY A 39 18.10 -19.15 -5.10
N ALA A 40 19.43 -19.06 -5.06
CA ALA A 40 20.20 -19.35 -3.86
C ALA A 40 20.04 -18.25 -2.81
N ASP A 41 20.01 -18.61 -1.53
CA ASP A 41 19.99 -17.61 -0.46
C ASP A 41 21.26 -16.73 -0.51
N CYS A 42 21.10 -15.44 -0.77
CA CYS A 42 22.21 -14.51 -0.88
C CYS A 42 21.82 -13.06 -0.55
N GLU A 43 22.81 -12.26 -0.13
CA GLU A 43 22.61 -10.86 0.24
C GLU A 43 22.18 -10.00 -0.93
N GLU A 44 22.60 -10.33 -2.15
CA GLU A 44 22.26 -9.59 -3.37
C GLU A 44 20.75 -9.67 -3.66
N ALA A 45 20.14 -10.84 -3.46
CA ALA A 45 18.69 -11.00 -3.60
C ALA A 45 17.92 -10.22 -2.54
N ILE A 46 18.42 -10.21 -1.30
CA ILE A 46 17.84 -9.39 -0.21
C ILE A 46 17.96 -7.91 -0.54
N ARG A 47 19.11 -7.45 -1.04
CA ARG A 47 19.34 -6.06 -1.44
C ARG A 47 18.41 -5.64 -2.58
N ALA A 48 18.26 -6.50 -3.59
CA ALA A 48 17.31 -6.28 -4.68
C ALA A 48 15.86 -6.20 -4.19
N ALA A 49 15.43 -7.11 -3.31
CA ALA A 49 14.10 -7.08 -2.72
C ALA A 49 13.86 -5.84 -1.84
N THR A 50 14.90 -5.34 -1.16
CA THR A 50 14.84 -4.15 -0.29
C THR A 50 14.56 -2.87 -1.07
N ALA A 51 14.86 -2.81 -2.37
CA ALA A 51 14.46 -1.70 -3.25
C ALA A 51 12.95 -1.39 -3.17
N LEU A 52 12.14 -2.42 -2.91
CA LEU A 52 10.69 -2.28 -2.78
C LEU A 52 10.27 -1.50 -1.52
N GLU A 53 11.09 -1.42 -0.47
CA GLU A 53 10.80 -0.56 0.69
C GLU A 53 11.02 0.92 0.37
N LEU A 54 11.98 1.25 -0.50
CA LEU A 54 12.17 2.63 -0.98
C LEU A 54 11.05 3.03 -1.93
N LEU A 55 10.63 2.11 -2.82
CA LEU A 55 9.43 2.33 -3.64
C LEU A 55 8.18 2.52 -2.76
N GLN A 56 8.05 1.76 -1.68
CA GLN A 56 6.97 1.93 -0.71
C GLN A 56 7.05 3.27 0.03
N ALA A 57 8.25 3.71 0.42
CA ALA A 57 8.43 5.02 1.04
C ALA A 57 7.99 6.13 0.09
N CYS A 58 8.36 6.06 -1.19
CA CYS A 58 7.86 6.97 -2.24
C CYS A 58 6.33 6.98 -2.28
N ALA A 59 5.71 5.80 -2.43
CA ALA A 59 4.26 5.66 -2.49
C ALA A 59 3.56 6.27 -1.27
N LEU A 60 4.02 5.97 -0.05
CA LEU A 60 3.41 6.46 1.18
C LEU A 60 3.54 7.98 1.33
N VAL A 61 4.71 8.54 1.06
CA VAL A 61 4.96 9.98 1.21
C VAL A 61 4.09 10.78 0.25
N HIS A 62 3.98 10.35 -1.00
CA HIS A 62 3.15 11.02 -1.98
C HIS A 62 1.65 10.79 -1.71
N ASP A 63 1.24 9.58 -1.33
CA ASP A 63 -0.15 9.25 -0.93
C ASP A 63 -0.61 10.13 0.24
N ASP A 64 0.22 10.31 1.28
CA ASP A 64 -0.10 11.20 2.40
C ASP A 64 -0.29 12.66 1.99
N VAL A 65 0.43 13.13 0.96
CA VAL A 65 0.25 14.47 0.41
C VAL A 65 -1.07 14.57 -0.37
N MET A 66 -1.37 13.56 -1.18
CA MET A 66 -2.57 13.54 -2.03
C MET A 66 -3.86 13.42 -1.21
N ASP A 67 -3.83 12.60 -0.15
CA ASP A 67 -4.96 12.37 0.76
C ASP A 67 -5.06 13.45 1.86
N GLY A 68 -4.01 14.28 2.03
CA GLY A 68 -3.96 15.30 3.09
C GLY A 68 -3.79 14.73 4.51
N SER A 69 -3.28 13.49 4.62
CA SER A 69 -3.11 12.74 5.87
C SER A 69 -2.26 13.46 6.90
N ASP A 70 -2.73 13.54 8.14
CA ASP A 70 -1.95 14.17 9.22
C ASP A 70 -0.89 13.24 9.82
N THR A 71 -1.12 11.93 9.80
CA THR A 71 -0.29 10.94 10.47
C THR A 71 0.00 9.71 9.61
N ARG A 72 1.16 9.10 9.88
CA ARG A 72 1.61 7.85 9.28
C ARG A 72 2.38 7.06 10.32
N ARG A 73 1.96 5.81 10.59
CA ARG A 73 2.60 4.90 11.55
C ARG A 73 2.77 5.53 12.95
N GLY A 74 1.75 6.27 13.42
CA GLY A 74 1.77 6.96 14.71
C GLY A 74 2.66 8.22 14.77
N LEU A 75 3.32 8.59 13.68
CA LEU A 75 4.12 9.82 13.56
C LEU A 75 3.44 10.83 12.63
N PRO A 76 3.77 12.13 12.70
CA PRO A 76 3.29 13.10 11.73
C PRO A 76 3.73 12.71 10.31
N ALA A 77 2.82 12.86 9.33
CA ALA A 77 3.17 12.67 7.92
C ALA A 77 4.31 13.63 7.51
N VAL A 78 5.10 13.25 6.50
CA VAL A 78 6.31 13.98 6.10
C VAL A 78 6.02 15.46 5.84
N HIS A 79 4.97 15.77 5.08
CA HIS A 79 4.62 17.15 4.78
C HIS A 79 4.22 17.96 6.03
N ARG A 80 3.61 17.32 7.04
CA ARG A 80 3.29 17.94 8.33
C ARG A 80 4.55 18.18 9.17
N ARG A 81 5.47 17.22 9.21
CA ARG A 81 6.73 17.34 9.95
C ARG A 81 7.58 18.50 9.44
N PHE A 82 7.72 18.63 8.13
CA PHE A 82 8.49 19.74 7.54
C PHE A 82 7.77 21.10 7.65
N ALA A 83 6.43 21.12 7.60
CA ALA A 83 5.69 22.34 7.93
C ALA A 83 5.90 22.76 9.40
N ALA A 84 5.91 21.80 10.33
CA ALA A 84 6.20 22.09 11.75
C ALA A 84 7.64 22.57 11.96
N LEU A 85 8.62 21.96 11.28
CA LEU A 85 10.01 22.41 11.29
C LEU A 85 10.13 23.87 10.81
N HIS A 86 9.51 24.20 9.68
CA HIS A 86 9.53 25.56 9.13
C HIS A 86 8.96 26.59 10.12
N ARG A 87 7.82 26.28 10.76
CA ARG A 87 7.23 27.14 11.81
C ARG A 87 8.16 27.30 13.02
N GLY A 88 8.74 26.19 13.49
CA GLY A 88 9.64 26.17 14.65
C GLY A 88 10.93 26.96 14.41
N SER A 89 11.43 26.93 13.18
CA SER A 89 12.64 27.66 12.76
C SER A 89 12.37 29.12 12.36
N GLN A 90 11.10 29.56 12.34
CA GLN A 90 10.68 30.91 11.96
C GLN A 90 11.20 31.34 10.58
N TRP A 91 11.21 30.41 9.64
CA TRP A 91 11.65 30.68 8.27
C TRP A 91 10.64 31.52 7.50
N LEU A 92 11.11 32.16 6.43
CA LEU A 92 10.26 32.98 5.56
C LEU A 92 9.38 32.09 4.66
N GLY A 93 8.17 32.58 4.33
CA GLY A 93 7.24 31.92 3.41
C GLY A 93 6.19 31.04 4.09
N SER A 94 5.48 30.22 3.31
CA SER A 94 4.43 29.31 3.81
C SER A 94 5.04 28.00 4.32
N PRO A 95 4.79 27.63 5.59
CA PRO A 95 5.19 26.34 6.12
C PRO A 95 4.57 25.15 5.37
N GLU A 96 3.31 25.28 4.96
CA GLU A 96 2.58 24.24 4.24
C GLU A 96 3.19 23.99 2.87
N ALA A 97 3.49 25.07 2.12
CA ALA A 97 4.15 24.95 0.82
C ALA A 97 5.55 24.31 0.95
N PHE A 98 6.31 24.67 1.97
CA PHE A 98 7.61 24.06 2.24
C PHE A 98 7.48 22.57 2.58
N GLY A 99 6.52 22.22 3.44
CA GLY A 99 6.26 20.82 3.81
C GLY A 99 5.85 19.96 2.63
N LEU A 100 4.96 20.46 1.77
CA LEU A 100 4.55 19.78 0.53
C LEU A 100 5.75 19.60 -0.41
N GLY A 101 6.55 20.64 -0.62
CA GLY A 101 7.75 20.57 -1.46
C GLY A 101 8.77 19.56 -0.94
N ALA A 102 9.02 19.52 0.37
CA ALA A 102 9.92 18.55 0.99
C ALA A 102 9.43 17.10 0.82
N ALA A 103 8.11 16.86 0.98
CA ALA A 103 7.53 15.54 0.79
C ALA A 103 7.60 15.07 -0.67
N ILE A 104 7.32 15.95 -1.63
CA ILE A 104 7.46 15.63 -3.07
C ILE A 104 8.89 15.18 -3.37
N LEU A 105 9.88 15.99 -2.98
CA LEU A 105 11.30 15.68 -3.20
C LEU A 105 11.76 14.41 -2.48
N MET A 106 11.24 14.12 -1.29
CA MET A 106 11.52 12.88 -0.57
C MET A 106 10.99 11.66 -1.31
N GLY A 107 9.76 11.69 -1.80
CA GLY A 107 9.23 10.59 -2.57
C GLY A 107 9.98 10.39 -3.90
N ASP A 108 10.37 11.48 -4.57
CA ASP A 108 11.16 11.41 -5.82
C ASP A 108 12.54 10.78 -5.58
N LEU A 109 13.22 11.18 -4.49
CA LEU A 109 14.51 10.59 -4.11
C LEU A 109 14.37 9.11 -3.73
N CYS A 110 13.32 8.74 -2.99
CA CYS A 110 13.06 7.34 -2.66
C CYS A 110 12.84 6.50 -3.93
N LEU A 111 12.14 7.03 -4.92
CA LEU A 111 11.95 6.36 -6.21
C LEU A 111 13.28 6.18 -6.96
N SER A 112 14.11 7.23 -7.00
CA SER A 112 15.44 7.16 -7.61
C SER A 112 16.35 6.15 -6.89
N TRP A 113 16.34 6.13 -5.56
CA TRP A 113 17.14 5.20 -4.76
C TRP A 113 16.65 3.77 -4.82
N ALA A 114 15.35 3.54 -5.03
CA ALA A 114 14.82 2.20 -5.29
C ALA A 114 15.47 1.61 -6.56
N ASP A 115 15.54 2.41 -7.63
CA ASP A 115 16.18 1.99 -8.89
C ASP A 115 17.68 1.75 -8.71
N GLU A 116 18.37 2.67 -8.02
CA GLU A 116 19.79 2.53 -7.72
C GLU A 116 20.06 1.27 -6.90
N LEU A 117 19.28 1.00 -5.85
CA LEU A 117 19.46 -0.15 -4.97
C LEU A 117 19.21 -1.47 -5.70
N LEU A 118 18.19 -1.53 -6.57
CA LEU A 118 17.92 -2.71 -7.39
C LEU A 118 19.08 -2.98 -8.36
N MET A 119 19.51 -1.95 -9.08
CA MET A 119 20.55 -2.06 -10.10
C MET A 119 21.95 -2.29 -9.52
N ALA A 120 22.21 -1.78 -8.31
CA ALA A 120 23.45 -1.99 -7.56
C ALA A 120 23.37 -3.19 -6.59
N SER A 121 22.34 -4.03 -6.71
CA SER A 121 22.12 -5.14 -5.78
C SER A 121 23.28 -6.14 -5.73
N GLY A 122 23.99 -6.31 -6.85
CA GLY A 122 25.08 -7.28 -7.03
C GLY A 122 24.66 -8.55 -7.79
N LEU A 123 23.37 -8.68 -8.13
CA LEU A 123 22.89 -9.76 -8.99
C LEU A 123 23.46 -9.66 -10.42
N PRO A 124 23.54 -10.78 -11.16
CA PRO A 124 24.00 -10.77 -12.55
C PRO A 124 23.21 -9.79 -13.43
N VAL A 125 23.92 -9.08 -14.31
CA VAL A 125 23.34 -8.01 -15.15
C VAL A 125 22.21 -8.53 -16.04
N ASP A 126 22.34 -9.74 -16.59
CA ASP A 126 21.29 -10.37 -17.40
C ASP A 126 20.01 -10.62 -16.61
N ARG A 127 20.12 -11.02 -15.33
CA ARG A 127 18.97 -11.16 -14.41
C ARG A 127 18.32 -9.82 -14.12
N LEU A 128 19.12 -8.79 -13.83
CA LEU A 128 18.62 -7.43 -13.59
C LEU A 128 17.89 -6.87 -14.82
N MET A 129 18.44 -7.08 -16.03
CA MET A 129 17.82 -6.65 -17.27
C MET A 129 16.52 -7.41 -17.59
N ALA A 130 16.45 -8.71 -17.26
CA ALA A 130 15.22 -9.49 -17.40
C ALA A 130 14.13 -9.07 -16.39
N ALA A 131 14.53 -8.67 -15.18
CA ALA A 131 13.63 -8.21 -14.12
C ALA A 131 13.13 -6.77 -14.33
N LYS A 132 13.92 -5.92 -14.99
CA LYS A 132 13.65 -4.49 -15.15
C LYS A 132 12.27 -4.17 -15.77
N PRO A 133 11.80 -4.84 -16.85
CA PRO A 133 10.47 -4.58 -17.40
C PRO A 133 9.33 -4.87 -16.41
N ILE A 134 9.44 -5.91 -15.58
CA ILE A 134 8.44 -6.25 -14.56
C ILE A 134 8.40 -5.17 -13.48
N TYR A 135 9.58 -4.71 -13.06
CA TYR A 135 9.69 -3.62 -12.10
C TYR A 135 9.14 -2.30 -12.66
N ASP A 136 9.40 -1.98 -13.94
CA ASP A 136 8.86 -0.80 -14.61
C ASP A 136 7.33 -0.84 -14.77
N GLU A 137 6.80 -2.01 -15.12
CA GLU A 137 5.36 -2.24 -15.22
C GLU A 137 4.69 -2.10 -13.85
N MET A 138 5.26 -2.69 -12.80
CA MET A 138 4.77 -2.55 -11.42
C MET A 138 4.67 -1.08 -10.99
N ARG A 139 5.70 -0.26 -11.29
CA ARG A 139 5.67 1.18 -10.99
C ARG A 139 4.58 1.90 -11.78
N THR A 140 4.42 1.56 -13.05
CA THR A 140 3.37 2.13 -13.90
C THR A 140 1.98 1.79 -13.37
N GLU A 141 1.75 0.53 -13.01
CA GLU A 141 0.50 0.03 -12.45
C GLU A 141 0.18 0.69 -11.11
N LEU A 142 1.16 0.83 -10.22
CA LEU A 142 1.00 1.55 -8.95
C LEU A 142 0.56 3.00 -9.17
N MET A 143 1.29 3.75 -9.99
CA MET A 143 1.01 5.17 -10.21
C MET A 143 -0.33 5.38 -10.92
N ALA A 144 -0.66 4.52 -11.89
CA ALA A 144 -1.96 4.53 -12.55
C ALA A 144 -3.08 4.17 -11.56
N GLY A 145 -2.87 3.18 -10.69
CA GLY A 145 -3.81 2.81 -9.62
C GLY A 145 -4.06 3.95 -8.64
N GLN A 146 -3.01 4.67 -8.24
CA GLN A 146 -3.11 5.85 -7.39
C GLN A 146 -3.92 6.97 -8.05
N TYR A 147 -3.66 7.24 -9.34
CA TYR A 147 -4.45 8.22 -10.08
C TYR A 147 -5.93 7.83 -10.19
N LEU A 148 -6.22 6.54 -10.41
CA LEU A 148 -7.60 6.05 -10.46
C LEU A 148 -8.30 6.22 -9.11
N ASP A 149 -7.60 6.03 -7.99
CA ASP A 149 -8.15 6.27 -6.65
C ASP A 149 -8.61 7.73 -6.49
N LEU A 150 -7.73 8.68 -6.81
CA LEU A 150 -8.06 10.11 -6.82
C LEU A 150 -9.22 10.45 -7.75
N LEU A 151 -9.23 9.85 -8.93
CA LEU A 151 -10.29 10.07 -9.93
C LEU A 151 -11.66 9.60 -9.43
N GLU A 152 -11.71 8.46 -8.74
CA GLU A 152 -12.97 7.95 -8.18
C GLU A 152 -13.47 8.79 -7.02
N GLN A 153 -12.57 9.30 -6.16
CA GLN A 153 -12.94 10.30 -5.14
C GLN A 153 -13.53 11.56 -5.79
N ALA A 154 -12.88 12.10 -6.82
CA ALA A 154 -13.34 13.29 -7.54
C ALA A 154 -14.69 13.10 -8.26
N ARG A 155 -15.02 11.86 -8.67
CA ARG A 155 -16.30 11.51 -9.30
C ARG A 155 -17.42 11.22 -8.30
N GLY A 156 -17.12 11.16 -7.01
CA GLY A 156 -18.06 10.76 -5.95
C GLY A 156 -18.20 9.24 -5.76
N GLY A 157 -17.48 8.42 -6.53
CA GLY A 157 -17.45 6.96 -6.45
C GLY A 157 -18.79 6.26 -6.77
N GLY A 158 -19.02 5.13 -6.10
CA GLY A 158 -20.29 4.37 -6.17
C GLY A 158 -20.33 3.23 -7.20
N ASP A 159 -19.26 3.01 -7.97
CA ASP A 159 -19.13 1.89 -8.90
C ASP A 159 -18.15 0.84 -8.33
N ILE A 160 -18.69 -0.32 -7.95
CA ILE A 160 -17.91 -1.43 -7.36
C ILE A 160 -16.79 -1.87 -8.29
N ALA A 161 -17.04 -1.96 -9.61
CA ALA A 161 -16.05 -2.45 -10.57
C ALA A 161 -14.86 -1.48 -10.72
N ARG A 162 -15.07 -0.18 -10.43
CA ARG A 162 -13.98 0.81 -10.42
C ARG A 162 -13.19 0.75 -9.13
N ALA A 163 -13.86 0.61 -7.97
CA ALA A 163 -13.20 0.41 -6.69
C ALA A 163 -12.33 -0.87 -6.71
N GLU A 164 -12.86 -1.98 -7.26
CA GLU A 164 -12.10 -3.23 -7.47
C GLU A 164 -10.90 -3.02 -8.40
N ARG A 165 -11.02 -2.17 -9.43
CA ARG A 165 -9.89 -1.83 -10.31
C ARG A 165 -8.80 -1.06 -9.57
N VAL A 166 -9.17 -0.12 -8.70
CA VAL A 166 -8.21 0.59 -7.85
C VAL A 166 -7.49 -0.41 -6.95
N ILE A 167 -8.22 -1.26 -6.24
CA ILE A 167 -7.67 -2.34 -5.41
C ILE A 167 -6.66 -3.18 -6.20
N ARG A 168 -7.05 -3.62 -7.41
CA ARG A 168 -6.22 -4.50 -8.24
C ARG A 168 -4.87 -3.87 -8.57
N PHE A 169 -4.84 -2.61 -9.00
CA PHE A 169 -3.60 -1.97 -9.46
C PHE A 169 -2.81 -1.29 -8.33
N LYS A 170 -3.47 -0.47 -7.49
CA LYS A 170 -2.82 0.27 -6.40
C LYS A 170 -2.26 -0.67 -5.33
N SER A 171 -2.93 -1.80 -5.10
CA SER A 171 -2.58 -2.69 -3.98
C SER A 171 -2.24 -4.10 -4.42
N ALA A 172 -3.12 -4.84 -5.11
CA ALA A 172 -2.92 -6.27 -5.30
C ALA A 172 -1.70 -6.60 -6.16
N LYS A 173 -1.60 -5.93 -7.33
CA LYS A 173 -0.48 -6.04 -8.25
C LYS A 173 0.81 -5.56 -7.62
N TYR A 174 0.79 -4.34 -7.11
CA TYR A 174 1.96 -3.70 -6.53
C TYR A 174 2.51 -4.38 -5.28
N THR A 175 1.64 -4.85 -4.39
CA THR A 175 2.04 -5.34 -3.06
C THR A 175 2.48 -6.80 -3.07
N ILE A 176 1.92 -7.62 -3.98
CA ILE A 176 2.08 -9.08 -3.91
C ILE A 176 2.45 -9.70 -5.27
N GLU A 177 1.59 -9.56 -6.30
CA GLU A 177 1.83 -10.22 -7.60
C GLU A 177 3.17 -9.81 -8.22
N ARG A 178 3.39 -8.50 -8.37
CA ARG A 178 4.59 -7.99 -9.04
C ARG A 178 5.87 -8.20 -8.24
N PRO A 179 5.88 -8.08 -6.90
CA PRO A 179 7.01 -8.52 -6.10
C PRO A 179 7.37 -10.00 -6.36
N LEU A 180 6.39 -10.92 -6.35
CA LEU A 180 6.66 -12.33 -6.66
C LEU A 180 7.24 -12.52 -8.06
N HIS A 181 6.64 -11.89 -9.07
CA HIS A 181 7.12 -11.91 -10.45
C HIS A 181 8.53 -11.36 -10.58
N LEU A 182 8.84 -10.26 -9.87
CA LEU A 182 10.17 -9.68 -9.83
C LEU A 182 11.17 -10.68 -9.27
N GLY A 183 10.82 -11.36 -8.17
CA GLY A 183 11.62 -12.43 -7.60
C GLY A 183 11.93 -13.56 -8.59
N VAL A 184 10.91 -14.05 -9.30
CA VAL A 184 11.08 -15.10 -10.33
C VAL A 184 12.05 -14.65 -11.42
N ALA A 185 11.90 -13.42 -11.91
CA ALA A 185 12.77 -12.89 -12.97
C ALA A 185 14.22 -12.70 -12.51
N LEU A 186 14.43 -12.24 -11.28
CA LEU A 186 15.76 -12.10 -10.68
C LEU A 186 16.47 -13.46 -10.51
N ALA A 187 15.72 -14.54 -10.25
CA ALA A 187 16.27 -15.90 -10.20
C ALA A 187 16.46 -16.51 -11.60
N GLY A 188 15.72 -16.02 -12.60
CA GLY A 188 15.60 -16.65 -13.91
C GLY A 188 14.83 -17.96 -13.86
N GLY A 189 13.75 -17.99 -13.06
CA GLY A 189 12.90 -19.15 -12.84
C GLY A 189 12.04 -19.53 -14.04
N ASP A 190 11.36 -20.66 -13.89
CA ASP A 190 10.41 -21.19 -14.88
C ASP A 190 9.27 -20.18 -15.15
N PRO A 191 8.98 -19.86 -16.44
CA PRO A 191 7.81 -19.07 -16.82
C PRO A 191 6.48 -19.54 -16.21
N ALA A 192 6.31 -20.83 -15.90
CA ALA A 192 5.10 -21.35 -15.26
C ALA A 192 4.85 -20.77 -13.85
N LEU A 193 5.91 -20.32 -13.15
CA LEU A 193 5.78 -19.69 -11.84
C LEU A 193 5.08 -18.33 -11.91
N PHE A 194 5.15 -17.60 -13.03
CA PHE A 194 4.43 -16.33 -13.16
C PHE A 194 2.91 -16.54 -13.08
N THR A 195 2.39 -17.56 -13.77
CA THR A 195 0.96 -17.91 -13.70
C THR A 195 0.57 -18.38 -12.30
N THR A 196 1.40 -19.20 -11.67
CA THR A 196 1.20 -19.65 -10.29
C THR A 196 1.11 -18.46 -9.34
N PHE A 197 2.06 -17.51 -9.42
CA PHE A 197 2.07 -16.33 -8.59
C PHE A 197 1.05 -15.26 -8.95
N THR A 198 0.53 -15.24 -10.18
CA THR A 198 -0.66 -14.45 -10.51
C THR A 198 -1.90 -15.01 -9.80
N ASN A 199 -2.10 -16.33 -9.85
CA ASN A 199 -3.24 -17.00 -9.21
C ASN A 199 -3.18 -16.94 -7.68
N PHE A 200 -1.97 -16.89 -7.11
CA PHE A 200 -1.76 -16.67 -5.68
C PHE A 200 -1.87 -15.19 -5.28
N GLY A 201 -1.13 -14.33 -5.98
CA GLY A 201 -0.85 -12.97 -5.54
C GLY A 201 -1.99 -11.99 -5.81
N LEU A 202 -2.73 -12.14 -6.91
CA LEU A 202 -3.87 -11.25 -7.18
C LEU A 202 -4.98 -11.43 -6.14
N PRO A 203 -5.48 -12.65 -5.83
CA PRO A 203 -6.52 -12.79 -4.82
C PRO A 203 -6.07 -12.34 -3.44
N LEU A 204 -4.85 -12.70 -3.03
CA LEU A 204 -4.31 -12.26 -1.74
C LEU A 204 -4.18 -10.75 -1.65
N GLY A 205 -3.75 -10.12 -2.74
CA GLY A 205 -3.58 -8.68 -2.81
C GLY A 205 -4.90 -7.92 -2.77
N GLU A 206 -5.94 -8.48 -3.39
CA GLU A 206 -7.31 -7.96 -3.27
C GLU A 206 -7.83 -8.11 -1.83
N ALA A 207 -7.62 -9.29 -1.22
CA ALA A 207 -7.99 -9.55 0.17
C ALA A 207 -7.28 -8.62 1.16
N PHE A 208 -5.98 -8.38 0.94
CA PHE A 208 -5.15 -7.45 1.71
C PHE A 208 -5.76 -6.05 1.71
N GLN A 209 -6.09 -5.50 0.54
CA GLN A 209 -6.66 -4.15 0.48
C GLN A 209 -8.08 -4.08 1.06
N LEU A 210 -8.91 -5.10 0.82
CA LEU A 210 -10.24 -5.16 1.44
C LEU A 210 -10.17 -5.20 2.97
N ARG A 211 -9.18 -5.92 3.53
CA ARG A 211 -8.91 -5.93 4.96
C ARG A 211 -8.47 -4.55 5.45
N ASP A 212 -7.57 -3.88 4.74
CA ASP A 212 -7.13 -2.52 5.05
C ASP A 212 -8.33 -1.54 5.03
N ASP A 213 -9.22 -1.62 4.04
CA ASP A 213 -10.42 -0.78 3.95
C ASP A 213 -11.39 -1.03 5.13
N VAL A 214 -11.54 -2.29 5.55
CA VAL A 214 -12.33 -2.64 6.75
C VAL A 214 -11.69 -2.05 8.01
N LEU A 215 -10.37 -2.16 8.17
CA LEU A 215 -9.66 -1.63 9.33
C LEU A 215 -9.66 -0.10 9.34
N GLY A 216 -9.59 0.57 8.19
CA GLY A 216 -9.68 2.02 8.08
C GLY A 216 -11.04 2.57 8.57
N VAL A 217 -12.11 1.79 8.41
CA VAL A 217 -13.44 2.16 8.90
C VAL A 217 -13.70 1.64 10.31
N PHE A 218 -13.37 0.39 10.64
CA PHE A 218 -13.82 -0.31 11.86
C PHE A 218 -12.69 -0.66 12.84
N GLY A 219 -11.43 -0.51 12.46
CA GLY A 219 -10.27 -0.91 13.26
C GLY A 219 -10.07 -0.08 14.54
N ASP A 220 -9.34 -0.67 15.48
CA ASP A 220 -8.90 0.00 16.70
C ASP A 220 -7.73 0.95 16.37
N PRO A 221 -7.79 2.25 16.73
CA PRO A 221 -6.70 3.20 16.49
C PRO A 221 -5.34 2.78 17.03
N SER A 222 -5.31 2.00 18.12
CA SER A 222 -4.08 1.48 18.71
C SER A 222 -3.37 0.44 17.84
N GLU A 223 -4.11 -0.22 16.93
CA GLU A 223 -3.58 -1.21 16.00
C GLU A 223 -3.32 -0.62 14.60
N THR A 224 -4.17 0.28 14.12
CA THR A 224 -4.04 0.86 12.76
C THR A 224 -3.01 1.99 12.71
N GLY A 225 -2.67 2.59 13.86
CA GLY A 225 -1.80 3.77 13.94
C GLY A 225 -2.41 5.04 13.33
N LYS A 226 -3.71 5.00 13.01
CA LYS A 226 -4.54 6.12 12.52
C LYS A 226 -5.79 6.27 13.39
N PRO A 227 -6.38 7.47 13.49
CA PRO A 227 -7.68 7.64 14.13
C PRO A 227 -8.76 6.75 13.49
N ALA A 228 -9.71 6.27 14.31
CA ALA A 228 -10.85 5.51 13.81
C ALA A 228 -11.66 6.35 12.80
N GLY A 229 -11.95 5.74 11.64
CA GLY A 229 -12.72 6.39 10.57
C GLY A 229 -11.93 7.42 9.76
N ASP A 230 -10.60 7.35 9.74
CA ASP A 230 -9.78 8.23 8.90
C ASP A 230 -10.16 8.10 7.42
N ASP A 231 -10.38 6.88 6.93
CA ASP A 231 -10.84 6.64 5.55
C ASP A 231 -12.19 7.32 5.25
N LEU A 232 -13.05 7.49 6.28
CA LEU A 232 -14.31 8.21 6.15
C LEU A 232 -14.10 9.73 6.06
N ARG A 233 -13.10 10.27 6.76
CA ARG A 233 -12.70 11.70 6.67
C ARG A 233 -11.99 12.01 5.37
N GLU A 234 -11.10 11.12 4.94
CA GLU A 234 -10.41 11.16 3.65
C GLU A 234 -11.40 11.00 2.48
N GLY A 235 -12.57 10.40 2.72
CA GLY A 235 -13.62 10.28 1.72
C GLY A 235 -13.37 9.17 0.70
N LYS A 236 -12.60 8.15 1.10
CA LYS A 236 -12.21 7.04 0.23
C LYS A 236 -13.41 6.30 -0.33
N ARG A 237 -13.36 6.00 -1.63
CA ARG A 237 -14.44 5.33 -2.37
C ARG A 237 -14.16 3.84 -2.48
N THR A 238 -14.01 3.19 -1.32
CA THR A 238 -13.68 1.77 -1.20
C THR A 238 -14.82 0.87 -1.67
N VAL A 239 -14.53 -0.42 -1.88
CA VAL A 239 -15.55 -1.43 -2.18
C VAL A 239 -16.59 -1.51 -1.06
N LEU A 240 -16.17 -1.34 0.19
CA LEU A 240 -17.05 -1.30 1.35
C LEU A 240 -18.10 -0.18 1.24
N ILE A 241 -17.67 1.04 0.87
CA ILE A 241 -18.59 2.17 0.66
C ILE A 241 -19.49 1.94 -0.56
N ALA A 242 -18.94 1.44 -1.67
CA ALA A 242 -19.72 1.17 -2.88
C ALA A 242 -20.83 0.12 -2.62
N ARG A 243 -20.50 -0.95 -1.88
CA ARG A 243 -21.46 -1.97 -1.42
C ARG A 243 -22.54 -1.40 -0.49
N ALA A 244 -22.15 -0.53 0.44
CA ALA A 244 -23.11 0.12 1.33
C ALA A 244 -24.08 1.01 0.54
N MET A 245 -23.56 1.80 -0.41
CA MET A 245 -24.37 2.66 -1.28
C MET A 245 -25.34 1.88 -2.18
N GLU A 246 -24.95 0.70 -2.69
CA GLU A 246 -25.81 -0.15 -3.52
C GLU A 246 -27.07 -0.62 -2.78
N LYS A 247 -26.96 -0.87 -1.46
CA LYS A 247 -28.04 -1.43 -0.63
C LYS A 247 -28.69 -0.43 0.32
N ALA A 248 -28.16 0.79 0.42
CA ALA A 248 -28.66 1.82 1.32
C ALA A 248 -30.08 2.29 0.95
N THR A 249 -30.85 2.67 1.96
CA THR A 249 -32.09 3.42 1.73
C THR A 249 -31.77 4.80 1.13
N PRO A 250 -32.71 5.48 0.45
CA PRO A 250 -32.47 6.84 -0.05
C PRO A 250 -32.05 7.83 1.04
N ALA A 251 -32.54 7.65 2.27
CA ALA A 251 -32.17 8.48 3.41
C ALA A 251 -30.72 8.22 3.86
N ASP A 252 -30.31 6.95 3.92
CA ASP A 252 -28.95 6.58 4.33
C ASP A 252 -27.92 6.90 3.25
N ALA A 253 -28.25 6.71 1.97
CA ALA A 253 -27.42 7.13 0.86
C ALA A 253 -27.15 8.65 0.89
N ALA A 254 -28.16 9.45 1.22
CA ALA A 254 -28.01 10.90 1.39
C ALA A 254 -27.12 11.25 2.60
N ARG A 255 -27.16 10.45 3.67
CA ARG A 255 -26.26 10.62 4.84
C ARG A 255 -24.83 10.26 4.50
N ILE A 256 -24.59 9.12 3.84
CA ILE A 256 -23.25 8.73 3.37
C ILE A 256 -22.68 9.83 2.48
N HIS A 257 -23.42 10.31 1.49
CA HIS A 257 -22.97 11.37 0.59
C HIS A 257 -22.64 12.67 1.33
N ARG A 258 -23.38 13.01 2.39
CA ARG A 258 -23.16 14.25 3.16
C ARG A 258 -21.89 14.19 4.01
N HIS A 259 -21.63 13.04 4.63
CA HIS A 259 -20.62 12.92 5.69
C HIS A 259 -19.30 12.31 5.22
N LEU A 260 -19.30 11.51 4.15
CA LEU A 260 -18.10 10.91 3.61
C LEU A 260 -17.22 11.98 2.94
N GLY A 261 -15.98 12.11 3.41
CA GLY A 261 -15.03 13.13 2.96
C GLY A 261 -15.11 14.44 3.73
N ASP A 262 -15.87 14.50 4.83
CA ASP A 262 -15.86 15.67 5.71
C ASP A 262 -14.63 15.61 6.63
N PRO A 263 -13.65 16.52 6.50
CA PRO A 263 -12.48 16.53 7.37
C PRO A 263 -12.83 16.84 8.83
N HIS A 264 -14.02 17.37 9.10
CA HIS A 264 -14.52 17.66 10.46
C HIS A 264 -15.48 16.57 10.97
N LEU A 265 -15.54 15.40 10.34
CA LEU A 265 -16.38 14.29 10.79
C LEU A 265 -16.02 13.88 12.22
N ASP A 266 -16.94 14.16 13.14
CA ASP A 266 -16.80 13.88 14.55
C ASP A 266 -17.09 12.40 14.87
N ALA A 267 -16.97 12.03 16.15
CA ALA A 267 -17.15 10.65 16.60
C ALA A 267 -18.59 10.14 16.33
N ASP A 268 -19.59 11.00 16.46
CA ASP A 268 -20.99 10.64 16.23
C ASP A 268 -21.27 10.43 14.74
N GLY A 269 -20.69 11.26 13.87
CA GLY A 269 -20.73 11.09 12.43
C GLY A 269 -20.05 9.80 11.97
N VAL A 270 -18.88 9.46 12.53
CA VAL A 270 -18.21 8.17 12.28
C VAL A 270 -19.08 7.00 12.73
N ALA A 271 -19.66 7.07 13.93
CA ALA A 271 -20.55 6.04 14.45
C ALA A 271 -21.80 5.84 13.58
N LEU A 272 -22.40 6.93 13.09
CA LEU A 272 -23.52 6.90 12.16
C LEU A 272 -23.16 6.17 10.86
N LEU A 273 -22.04 6.53 10.22
CA LEU A 273 -21.62 5.89 8.97
C LEU A 273 -21.30 4.41 9.17
N ARG A 274 -20.64 4.04 10.28
CA ARG A 274 -20.40 2.64 10.65
C ARG A 274 -21.70 1.85 10.80
N SER A 275 -22.72 2.43 11.46
CA SER A 275 -24.04 1.81 11.63
C SER A 275 -24.69 1.55 10.27
N ILE A 276 -24.72 2.55 9.39
CA ILE A 276 -25.29 2.42 8.05
C ILE A 276 -24.56 1.34 7.25
N ILE A 277 -23.22 1.36 7.22
CA ILE A 277 -22.42 0.36 6.49
C ILE A 277 -22.73 -1.06 7.00
N SER A 278 -22.86 -1.24 8.31
CA SER A 278 -23.18 -2.54 8.91
C SER A 278 -24.62 -2.98 8.59
N GLU A 279 -25.60 -2.08 8.74
CA GLU A 279 -27.02 -2.39 8.49
C GLU A 279 -27.32 -2.74 7.03
N THR A 280 -26.52 -2.24 6.08
CA THR A 280 -26.62 -2.63 4.66
C THR A 280 -26.09 -4.04 4.36
N GLY A 281 -25.41 -4.67 5.30
CA GLY A 281 -24.73 -5.95 5.10
C GLY A 281 -23.44 -5.85 4.27
N ALA A 282 -22.89 -4.64 4.12
CA ALA A 282 -21.69 -4.41 3.31
C ALA A 282 -20.43 -4.96 3.97
N LEU A 283 -20.33 -4.82 5.30
CA LEU A 283 -19.20 -5.35 6.07
C LEU A 283 -19.12 -6.88 5.95
N GLU A 284 -20.23 -7.57 6.19
CA GLU A 284 -20.31 -9.04 6.10
C GLU A 284 -20.01 -9.54 4.69
N ALA A 285 -20.47 -8.82 3.66
CA ALA A 285 -20.17 -9.17 2.27
C ALA A 285 -18.68 -9.00 1.92
N VAL A 286 -18.03 -7.95 2.44
CA VAL A 286 -16.59 -7.74 2.25
C VAL A 286 -15.77 -8.78 3.01
N GLU A 287 -16.14 -9.10 4.25
CA GLU A 287 -15.50 -10.16 5.05
C GLU A 287 -15.58 -11.53 4.36
N ALA A 288 -16.77 -11.92 3.87
CA ALA A 288 -16.93 -13.16 3.12
C ALA A 288 -16.07 -13.18 1.84
N ARG A 289 -15.96 -12.04 1.16
CA ARG A 289 -15.10 -11.91 -0.02
C ARG A 289 -13.61 -12.05 0.31
N ILE A 290 -13.16 -11.52 1.44
CA ILE A 290 -11.79 -11.70 1.93
C ILE A 290 -11.51 -13.19 2.14
N ASP A 291 -12.41 -13.92 2.79
CA ASP A 291 -12.25 -15.36 3.05
C ASP A 291 -12.16 -16.18 1.75
N GLU A 292 -13.02 -15.89 0.76
CA GLU A 292 -12.98 -16.54 -0.56
C GLU A 292 -11.63 -16.31 -1.27
N LEU A 293 -11.14 -15.06 -1.25
CA LEU A 293 -9.90 -14.66 -1.92
C LEU A 293 -8.67 -15.28 -1.23
N VAL A 294 -8.66 -15.34 0.10
CA VAL A 294 -7.60 -16.01 0.88
C VAL A 294 -7.55 -17.49 0.56
N GLU A 295 -8.70 -18.17 0.53
CA GLU A 295 -8.77 -19.60 0.23
C GLU A 295 -8.35 -19.89 -1.23
N ALA A 296 -8.75 -19.03 -2.17
CA ALA A 296 -8.31 -19.12 -3.57
C ALA A 296 -6.79 -18.93 -3.70
N SER A 297 -6.21 -17.98 -2.95
CA SER A 297 -4.77 -17.74 -2.93
C SER A 297 -4.01 -18.95 -2.39
N ALA A 298 -4.40 -19.47 -1.22
CA ALA A 298 -3.71 -20.61 -0.59
C ALA A 298 -3.67 -21.84 -1.51
N ARG A 299 -4.79 -22.19 -2.16
CA ARG A 299 -4.86 -23.30 -3.12
C ARG A 299 -3.92 -23.14 -4.31
N ALA A 300 -3.61 -21.91 -4.73
CA ALA A 300 -2.77 -21.66 -5.90
C ALA A 300 -1.30 -22.06 -5.68
N ILE A 301 -0.88 -22.32 -4.45
CA ILE A 301 0.51 -22.67 -4.10
C ILE A 301 0.65 -24.07 -3.49
N ASP A 302 -0.39 -24.90 -3.50
CA ASP A 302 -0.38 -26.24 -2.89
C ASP A 302 0.77 -27.13 -3.39
N ASP A 303 1.12 -26.97 -4.68
CA ASP A 303 2.15 -27.74 -5.38
C ASP A 303 3.54 -27.08 -5.36
N LEU A 304 3.72 -25.92 -4.70
CA LEU A 304 5.03 -25.29 -4.57
C LEU A 304 5.96 -26.13 -3.67
N ALA A 305 7.24 -26.16 -4.04
CA ALA A 305 8.26 -26.82 -3.25
C ALA A 305 8.53 -26.10 -1.92
N GLU A 306 8.85 -26.87 -0.88
CA GLU A 306 9.32 -26.33 0.39
C GLU A 306 10.75 -25.77 0.27
N PRO A 307 11.12 -24.74 1.06
CA PRO A 307 10.32 -24.10 2.11
C PRO A 307 9.42 -22.95 1.62
N ALA A 308 9.36 -22.68 0.31
CA ALA A 308 8.64 -21.51 -0.20
C ALA A 308 7.13 -21.58 0.09
N ARG A 309 6.53 -22.77 -0.04
CA ARG A 309 5.10 -22.98 0.25
C ARG A 309 4.74 -22.59 1.68
N SER A 310 5.37 -23.22 2.68
CA SER A 310 5.06 -22.97 4.10
C SER A 310 5.30 -21.52 4.51
N VAL A 311 6.28 -20.83 3.93
CA VAL A 311 6.53 -19.42 4.25
C VAL A 311 5.51 -18.50 3.57
N LEU A 312 5.12 -18.77 2.32
CA LEU A 312 4.06 -18.03 1.65
C LEU A 312 2.71 -18.19 2.36
N ASP A 313 2.40 -19.38 2.91
CA ASP A 313 1.23 -19.59 3.79
C ASP A 313 1.29 -18.69 5.02
N GLY A 314 2.47 -18.57 5.65
CA GLY A 314 2.67 -17.63 6.77
C GLY A 314 2.45 -16.17 6.37
N LEU A 315 2.86 -15.78 5.15
CA LEU A 315 2.66 -14.44 4.62
C LEU A 315 1.19 -14.15 4.27
N VAL A 316 0.39 -15.15 3.86
CA VAL A 316 -1.06 -15.01 3.68
C VAL A 316 -1.71 -14.56 4.98
N ILE A 317 -1.35 -15.19 6.10
CA ILE A 317 -1.86 -14.85 7.43
C ILE A 317 -1.41 -13.43 7.81
N ALA A 318 -0.12 -13.11 7.63
CA ALA A 318 0.41 -11.79 7.99
C ALA A 318 -0.22 -10.63 7.18
N ALA A 319 -0.55 -10.89 5.91
CA ALA A 319 -1.19 -9.93 5.01
C ALA A 319 -2.67 -9.70 5.36
N THR A 320 -3.39 -10.72 5.84
CA THR A 320 -4.85 -10.63 6.05
C THR A 320 -5.28 -10.60 7.52
N ALA A 321 -4.31 -10.59 8.43
CA ALA A 321 -4.54 -10.48 9.86
C ALA A 321 -5.42 -9.27 10.21
N ARG A 322 -6.32 -9.48 11.18
CA ARG A 322 -7.27 -8.46 11.67
C ARG A 322 -6.64 -7.42 12.60
N ALA A 323 -5.34 -7.56 12.89
CA ALA A 323 -4.51 -6.64 13.67
C ALA A 323 -3.13 -6.51 13.01
N VAL A 324 -2.49 -5.35 13.15
CA VAL A 324 -1.15 -5.07 12.58
C VAL A 324 -0.06 -5.78 13.36
#